data_AF-A0A970XTP7-F1
#
_entry.id   AF-A0A970XTP7-F1
#
_cell.length_a   1.000
_cell.length_b   1.000
_cell.length_c   1.000
_cell.angle_alpha   90.00
_cell.angle_beta   90.00
_cell.angle_gamma   90.00
#
_symmetry.space_group_name_H-M   'P 1'
#
loop_
_entity.id
_entity.type
_entity.pdbx_description
1 polymer ?
#
loop_
_entity_poly.entity_id
_entity_poly.type
_entity_poly.pdbx_seq_one_letter_code
_entity_poly.pdbx_strand_id
1 'polypeptide(L)'
;MTERPTAPDSTGISRRTIAKGAAWAVPAMLLAAPAPAFASSLRKDPGINGWVSNSASRSSWTCRWTLDVQSNLSGTGPDGAPFGLYLYDTEPTDEISNARITYWIIGEQNASVSTRSGHSNCWQYTGRGTPQTKADGLTYTPYYFEYDCPIDPSVVSTQPDGEPRVWLEHFHVRFSFTQPGNRCGNVTYWTQRSIDIDINDGTGPQTLTFERRNGTLGTYAGGSMRMQSVDETDLPEFTEHTADS
;
A
#
# COMPACT_ATOMS: atom_id res chain seq x y z
N MET A 1 43.04 95.45 -2.26
CA MET A 1 43.92 95.11 -1.13
C MET A 1 43.01 94.64 0.00
N THR A 2 43.34 93.51 0.61
CA THR A 2 42.76 92.99 1.87
C THR A 2 41.51 92.10 1.75
N GLU A 3 41.68 90.83 2.16
CA GLU A 3 40.74 89.71 2.18
C GLU A 3 39.77 89.71 3.39
N ARG A 4 38.78 88.78 3.33
CA ARG A 4 37.89 88.20 4.37
C ARG A 4 36.63 89.00 4.79
N PRO A 5 35.59 88.36 5.37
CA PRO A 5 35.12 86.96 5.28
C PRO A 5 33.56 86.79 5.17
N THR A 6 33.15 85.57 4.83
CA THR A 6 31.88 84.82 5.07
C THR A 6 30.56 85.45 5.55
N ALA A 7 29.50 85.04 4.82
CA ALA A 7 28.19 84.48 5.23
C ALA A 7 27.14 85.43 5.87
N PRO A 8 25.81 85.21 5.64
CA PRO A 8 25.12 84.13 6.36
C PRO A 8 23.97 83.38 5.62
N ASP A 9 23.73 82.18 6.17
CA ASP A 9 22.45 81.51 6.48
C ASP A 9 21.46 81.02 5.43
N SER A 10 21.37 79.68 5.37
CA SER A 10 20.24 78.85 5.88
C SER A 10 20.01 77.69 4.91
N THR A 11 20.01 76.42 5.31
CA THR A 11 19.03 75.79 6.19
C THR A 11 19.46 74.33 6.45
N GLY A 12 19.08 73.78 7.61
CA GLY A 12 18.90 72.34 7.76
C GLY A 12 19.74 71.69 8.86
N ILE A 13 19.18 71.62 10.07
CA ILE A 13 19.71 70.86 11.20
C ILE A 13 19.68 69.35 10.85
N SER A 14 20.80 68.65 11.03
CA SER A 14 20.79 67.20 11.27
C SER A 14 21.77 66.86 12.39
N ARG A 15 21.22 66.56 13.57
CA ARG A 15 21.94 66.12 14.76
C ARG A 15 22.56 64.74 14.50
N ARG A 16 23.89 64.66 14.36
CA ARG A 16 24.63 63.39 14.43
C ARG A 16 25.32 63.29 15.77
N THR A 17 24.89 62.36 16.62
CA THR A 17 25.78 61.70 17.59
C THR A 17 25.26 60.29 17.90
N ILE A 18 25.92 59.34 17.25
CA ILE A 18 26.31 57.96 17.62
C ILE A 18 25.51 57.28 18.75
N ALA A 19 24.79 56.21 18.38
CA ALA A 19 24.52 55.09 19.27
C ALA A 19 25.24 53.84 18.73
N LYS A 20 26.02 53.20 19.59
CA LYS A 20 26.82 51.99 19.36
C LYS A 20 25.89 50.81 19.02
N GLY A 21 26.06 50.23 17.83
CA GLY A 21 25.44 48.95 17.47
C GLY A 21 26.21 47.80 18.11
N ALA A 22 25.59 47.11 19.07
CA ALA A 22 26.04 45.79 19.50
C ALA A 22 25.66 44.78 18.41
N ALA A 23 26.67 44.15 17.82
CA ALA A 23 26.50 43.02 16.93
C ALA A 23 26.08 41.81 17.76
N TRP A 24 24.80 41.43 17.69
CA TRP A 24 24.34 40.14 18.17
C TRP A 24 24.13 39.25 16.96
N ALA A 25 24.90 38.16 16.94
CA ALA A 25 24.78 37.10 15.95
C ALA A 25 23.32 36.66 15.82
N VAL A 26 22.76 36.75 14.62
CA VAL A 26 21.49 36.11 14.32
C VAL A 26 21.77 34.61 14.31
N PRO A 27 21.11 33.79 15.14
CA PRO A 27 21.18 32.35 14.96
C PRO A 27 20.62 32.06 13.57
N ALA A 28 21.45 31.49 12.69
CA ALA A 28 20.94 30.84 11.50
C ALA A 28 20.14 29.63 11.98
N MET A 29 18.85 29.85 12.24
CA MET A 29 17.90 28.77 12.43
C MET A 29 17.87 28.03 11.10
N LEU A 30 18.57 26.89 11.03
CA LEU A 30 18.20 25.85 10.09
C LEU A 30 16.75 25.52 10.44
N LEU A 31 15.82 26.07 9.67
CA LEU A 31 14.49 25.51 9.59
C LEU A 31 14.73 24.12 9.00
N ALA A 32 14.86 23.12 9.87
CA ALA A 32 14.39 21.80 9.52
C ALA A 32 12.93 22.04 9.15
N ALA A 33 12.65 22.18 7.86
CA ALA A 33 11.29 22.06 7.40
C ALA A 33 10.83 20.72 7.99
N PRO A 34 9.81 20.67 8.85
CA PRO A 34 9.12 19.42 8.98
C PRO A 34 8.71 19.11 7.54
N ALA A 35 9.37 18.12 6.91
CA ALA A 35 8.74 17.40 5.83
C ALA A 35 7.33 17.17 6.34
N PRO A 36 6.27 17.54 5.59
CA PRO A 36 4.93 17.25 6.04
C PRO A 36 4.97 15.79 6.45
N ALA A 37 4.86 15.54 7.76
CA ALA A 37 4.33 14.29 8.21
C ALA A 37 2.89 14.43 7.72
N PHE A 38 2.67 14.08 6.46
CA PHE A 38 1.56 13.23 6.16
C PHE A 38 1.75 12.06 7.13
N ALA A 39 1.24 12.25 8.35
CA ALA A 39 0.57 11.21 9.05
C ALA A 39 -0.39 10.68 7.99
N SER A 40 0.08 9.68 7.24
CA SER A 40 -0.78 8.68 6.69
C SER A 40 -1.46 8.13 7.92
N SER A 41 -2.56 8.76 8.34
CA SER A 41 -3.39 8.22 9.39
C SER A 41 -3.70 6.80 8.95
N LEU A 42 -3.37 5.83 9.80
CA LEU A 42 -3.69 4.44 9.55
C LEU A 42 -5.18 4.39 9.19
N ARG A 43 -5.46 4.18 7.91
CA ARG A 43 -6.84 4.23 7.43
C ARG A 43 -7.47 2.91 7.82
N LYS A 44 -8.43 2.99 8.72
CA LYS A 44 -9.25 1.88 9.15
C LYS A 44 -10.48 1.87 8.24
N ASP A 45 -10.40 1.09 7.16
CA ASP A 45 -11.57 0.69 6.40
C ASP A 45 -11.76 -0.81 6.69
N PRO A 46 -13.00 -1.30 6.89
CA PRO A 46 -13.24 -2.71 7.12
C PRO A 46 -12.69 -3.56 5.98
N GLY A 47 -12.07 -4.70 6.33
CA GLY A 47 -11.51 -5.68 5.38
C GLY A 47 -10.05 -6.08 5.64
N ILE A 48 -9.44 -6.83 4.69
CA ILE A 48 -8.08 -7.40 4.82
C ILE A 48 -6.97 -6.34 4.64
N ASN A 49 -6.46 -5.86 5.76
CA ASN A 49 -5.44 -4.82 5.86
C ASN A 49 -4.09 -5.38 6.37
N GLY A 50 -3.11 -4.50 6.55
CA GLY A 50 -1.74 -4.84 6.98
C GLY A 50 -0.74 -5.03 5.84
N TRP A 51 0.56 -5.04 6.18
CA TRP A 51 1.64 -5.10 5.21
C TRP A 51 2.10 -6.51 4.88
N VAL A 52 2.36 -6.69 3.59
CA VAL A 52 3.03 -7.87 3.05
C VAL A 52 4.26 -7.39 2.29
N SER A 53 5.41 -7.93 2.63
CA SER A 53 6.64 -7.68 1.89
C SER A 53 6.62 -8.47 0.59
N ASN A 54 6.98 -7.79 -0.50
CA ASN A 54 7.06 -8.36 -1.83
C ASN A 54 8.47 -8.10 -2.37
N SER A 55 9.26 -9.16 -2.51
CA SER A 55 10.64 -9.09 -2.97
C SER A 55 10.79 -9.82 -4.30
N ALA A 56 11.06 -9.07 -5.36
CA ALA A 56 11.27 -9.62 -6.68
C ALA A 56 12.77 -9.71 -7.01
N SER A 57 13.21 -10.84 -7.54
CA SER A 57 14.58 -11.01 -8.03
C SER A 57 14.59 -11.65 -9.42
N ARG A 58 15.47 -11.13 -10.28
CA ARG A 58 15.66 -11.61 -11.66
C ARG A 58 16.96 -12.36 -11.79
N SER A 59 16.97 -13.43 -12.56
CA SER A 59 18.20 -14.03 -13.07
C SER A 59 18.90 -13.06 -14.04
N SER A 60 20.20 -12.85 -13.86
CA SER A 60 20.99 -11.94 -14.72
C SER A 60 21.04 -12.36 -16.19
N TRP A 61 20.94 -13.67 -16.45
CA TRP A 61 21.16 -14.26 -17.78
C TRP A 61 19.89 -14.75 -18.46
N THR A 62 18.75 -14.73 -17.76
CA THR A 62 17.47 -15.23 -18.28
C THR A 62 16.35 -14.26 -17.93
N CYS A 63 15.17 -14.45 -18.52
CA CYS A 63 13.96 -13.73 -18.14
C CYS A 63 13.23 -14.38 -16.96
N ARG A 64 13.93 -15.21 -16.18
CA ARG A 64 13.40 -15.89 -15.01
C ARG A 64 13.35 -14.93 -13.82
N TRP A 65 12.20 -14.90 -13.17
CA TRP A 65 11.92 -14.13 -11.98
C TRP A 65 11.50 -15.03 -10.83
N THR A 66 11.79 -14.56 -9.63
CA THR A 66 11.08 -15.00 -8.43
C THR A 66 10.42 -13.78 -7.78
N LEU A 67 9.21 -13.97 -7.25
CA LEU A 67 8.53 -13.01 -6.40
C LEU A 67 8.23 -13.71 -5.07
N ASP A 68 8.92 -13.28 -4.03
CA ASP A 68 8.77 -13.77 -2.67
C ASP A 68 7.83 -12.83 -1.91
N VAL A 69 6.78 -13.40 -1.33
CA VAL A 69 5.68 -12.67 -0.71
C VAL A 69 5.55 -13.16 0.72
N GLN A 70 5.73 -12.29 1.71
CA GLN A 70 5.72 -12.69 3.11
C GLN A 70 5.09 -11.64 4.02
N SER A 71 4.19 -12.08 4.91
CA SER A 71 3.54 -11.24 5.92
C SER A 71 4.15 -11.43 7.33
N ASN A 72 5.06 -12.39 7.51
CA ASN A 72 5.63 -12.79 8.80
C ASN A 72 6.89 -11.99 9.20
N LEU A 73 6.96 -10.72 8.79
CA LEU A 73 8.04 -9.82 9.20
C LEU A 73 7.71 -9.12 10.51
N SER A 74 8.73 -8.72 11.25
CA SER A 74 8.56 -7.86 12.42
C SER A 74 8.52 -6.38 12.01
N GLY A 75 7.90 -5.55 12.86
CA GLY A 75 7.82 -4.11 12.67
C GLY A 75 6.62 -3.65 11.85
N THR A 76 6.73 -2.45 11.30
CA THR A 76 5.65 -1.75 10.61
C THR A 76 6.08 -1.33 9.20
N GLY A 77 5.10 -1.24 8.30
CA GLY A 77 5.29 -0.68 6.98
C GLY A 77 5.31 0.86 6.97
N PRO A 78 5.46 1.48 5.79
CA PRO A 78 5.60 2.94 5.64
C PRO A 78 4.49 3.81 6.25
N ASP A 79 3.28 3.28 6.42
CA ASP A 79 2.13 3.99 7.02
C ASP A 79 1.95 3.69 8.52
N GLY A 80 2.88 2.95 9.12
CA GLY A 80 2.82 2.54 10.52
C GLY A 80 1.99 1.26 10.77
N ALA A 81 1.29 0.72 9.77
CA ALA A 81 0.58 -0.54 9.93
C ALA A 81 1.58 -1.71 10.13
N PRO A 82 1.28 -2.70 10.97
CA PRO A 82 2.14 -3.86 11.16
C PRO A 82 2.22 -4.74 9.90
N PHE A 83 3.32 -5.48 9.76
CA PHE A 83 3.37 -6.60 8.84
C PHE A 83 2.44 -7.72 9.32
N GLY A 84 1.66 -8.27 8.39
CA GLY A 84 0.63 -9.25 8.66
C GLY A 84 -0.62 -9.01 7.81
N LEU A 85 -1.58 -9.91 7.94
CA LEU A 85 -2.91 -9.81 7.34
C LEU A 85 -3.92 -9.75 8.48
N TYR A 86 -4.63 -8.64 8.58
CA TYR A 86 -5.52 -8.37 9.70
C TYR A 86 -6.83 -7.77 9.20
N LEU A 87 -7.90 -8.02 9.94
CA LEU A 87 -9.15 -7.30 9.75
C LEU A 87 -9.15 -6.05 10.62
N TYR A 88 -9.53 -4.93 10.01
CA TYR A 88 -9.68 -3.65 10.70
C TYR A 88 -11.18 -3.39 10.87
N ASP A 89 -11.54 -2.66 11.92
CA ASP A 89 -12.92 -2.23 12.22
C ASP A 89 -13.97 -3.35 12.15
N THR A 90 -13.68 -4.48 12.79
CA THR A 90 -14.64 -5.58 12.98
C THR A 90 -15.20 -5.56 14.38
N GLU A 91 -16.49 -5.84 14.53
CA GLU A 91 -17.17 -6.06 15.80
C GLU A 91 -17.33 -7.57 16.09
N PRO A 92 -17.36 -7.99 17.37
CA PRO A 92 -17.47 -9.41 17.74
C PRO A 92 -18.72 -10.13 17.22
N THR A 93 -19.73 -9.39 16.77
CA THR A 93 -20.98 -9.93 16.22
C THR A 93 -20.96 -10.10 14.71
N ASP A 94 -19.96 -9.54 14.00
CA ASP A 94 -19.93 -9.54 12.54
C ASP A 94 -19.84 -10.96 11.97
N GLU A 95 -20.44 -11.17 10.81
CA GLU A 95 -20.26 -12.42 10.06
C GLU A 95 -19.20 -12.19 8.98
N ILE A 96 -18.09 -12.93 9.06
CA ILE A 96 -16.93 -12.71 8.20
C ILE A 96 -16.55 -14.01 7.49
N SER A 97 -16.44 -13.95 6.17
CA SER A 97 -16.14 -15.14 5.36
C SER A 97 -15.42 -14.79 4.05
N ASN A 98 -15.07 -15.82 3.27
CA ASN A 98 -14.58 -15.69 1.89
C ASN A 98 -13.37 -14.75 1.74
N ALA A 99 -12.44 -14.78 2.70
CA ALA A 99 -11.19 -14.04 2.58
C ALA A 99 -10.33 -14.60 1.44
N ARG A 100 -9.98 -13.75 0.48
CA ARG A 100 -9.20 -14.12 -0.73
C ARG A 100 -8.08 -13.13 -0.98
N ILE A 101 -6.99 -13.64 -1.54
CA ILE A 101 -5.89 -12.84 -2.09
C ILE A 101 -5.66 -13.27 -3.52
N THR A 102 -5.64 -12.30 -4.44
CA THR A 102 -5.25 -12.54 -5.83
C THR A 102 -3.98 -11.77 -6.14
N TYR A 103 -2.96 -12.50 -6.60
CA TYR A 103 -1.77 -11.89 -7.20
C TYR A 103 -1.93 -11.87 -8.72
N TRP A 104 -2.01 -10.68 -9.30
CA TRP A 104 -2.05 -10.46 -10.73
C TRP A 104 -0.64 -10.15 -11.21
N ILE A 105 0.04 -11.07 -11.89
CA ILE A 105 1.42 -10.84 -12.36
C ILE A 105 1.39 -10.47 -13.84
N ILE A 106 2.06 -9.38 -14.23
CA ILE A 106 2.03 -8.85 -15.59
C ILE A 106 2.43 -9.89 -16.63
N GLY A 107 1.64 -10.01 -17.69
CA GLY A 107 1.80 -11.00 -18.76
C GLY A 107 0.87 -12.21 -18.63
N GLU A 108 1.11 -13.19 -19.50
CA GLU A 108 0.30 -14.43 -19.64
C GLU A 108 1.06 -15.67 -19.16
N GLN A 109 2.20 -15.47 -18.49
CA GLN A 109 3.10 -16.52 -18.04
C GLN A 109 2.42 -17.50 -17.07
N ASN A 110 3.05 -18.67 -16.95
CA ASN A 110 2.77 -19.64 -15.90
C ASN A 110 3.82 -19.48 -14.79
N ALA A 111 3.35 -19.13 -13.59
CA ALA A 111 4.15 -19.13 -12.39
C ALA A 111 3.90 -20.41 -11.59
N SER A 112 4.98 -21.06 -11.18
CA SER A 112 4.90 -22.06 -10.12
C SER A 112 4.80 -21.35 -8.77
N VAL A 113 3.84 -21.74 -7.95
CA VAL A 113 3.67 -21.24 -6.58
C VAL A 113 4.19 -22.31 -5.62
N SER A 114 4.96 -21.89 -4.62
CA SER A 114 5.39 -22.75 -3.51
C SER A 114 5.20 -22.03 -2.19
N THR A 115 4.67 -22.74 -1.19
CA THR A 115 4.63 -22.26 0.18
C THR A 115 6.04 -22.22 0.76
N ARG A 116 6.26 -21.35 1.73
CA ARG A 116 7.55 -21.18 2.41
C ARG A 116 7.37 -21.42 3.90
N SER A 117 8.49 -21.52 4.63
CA SER A 117 8.45 -21.70 6.08
C SER A 117 7.64 -20.59 6.75
N GLY A 118 6.73 -20.98 7.64
CA GLY A 118 5.81 -20.07 8.32
C GLY A 118 4.57 -19.69 7.50
N HIS A 119 4.33 -20.28 6.33
CA HIS A 119 3.03 -20.17 5.65
C HIS A 119 1.96 -20.89 6.47
N SER A 120 0.81 -20.25 6.69
CA SER A 120 -0.33 -20.86 7.37
C SER A 120 -0.98 -21.92 6.49
N ASN A 121 -1.46 -23.00 7.12
CA ASN A 121 -2.32 -23.96 6.45
C ASN A 121 -3.73 -23.42 6.18
N CYS A 122 -4.07 -22.23 6.71
CA CYS A 122 -5.35 -21.60 6.43
C CYS A 122 -5.40 -20.93 5.06
N TRP A 123 -4.25 -20.61 4.46
CA TRP A 123 -4.19 -20.00 3.13
C TRP A 123 -3.87 -21.07 2.08
N GLN A 124 -4.79 -21.30 1.15
CA GLN A 124 -4.66 -22.32 0.12
C GLN A 124 -4.49 -21.69 -1.26
N TYR A 125 -3.51 -22.15 -2.04
CA TYR A 125 -3.41 -21.80 -3.44
C TYR A 125 -4.46 -22.59 -4.23
N THR A 126 -5.44 -21.89 -4.80
CA THR A 126 -6.58 -22.53 -5.50
C THR A 126 -6.43 -22.52 -7.02
N GLY A 127 -5.45 -21.80 -7.56
CA GLY A 127 -5.02 -21.97 -8.95
C GLY A 127 -4.69 -20.69 -9.68
N ARG A 128 -4.38 -20.86 -10.97
CA ARG A 128 -4.14 -19.78 -11.92
C ARG A 128 -5.42 -19.55 -12.71
N GLY A 129 -5.86 -18.30 -12.83
CA GLY A 129 -7.00 -17.94 -13.68
C GLY A 129 -6.61 -17.53 -15.10
N THR A 130 -7.62 -17.10 -15.85
CA THR A 130 -7.44 -16.54 -17.20
C THR A 130 -6.84 -15.14 -17.13
N PRO A 131 -5.84 -14.80 -17.97
CA PRO A 131 -5.29 -13.45 -18.01
C PRO A 131 -6.36 -12.38 -18.33
N GLN A 132 -6.27 -11.22 -17.68
CA GLN A 132 -7.21 -10.11 -17.84
C GLN A 132 -6.49 -8.77 -17.97
N THR A 133 -7.13 -7.80 -18.60
CA THR A 133 -6.63 -6.42 -18.67
C THR A 133 -7.04 -5.67 -17.40
N LYS A 134 -6.07 -5.07 -16.70
CA LYS A 134 -6.30 -4.28 -15.49
C LYS A 134 -6.42 -2.78 -15.83
N ALA A 135 -6.72 -1.96 -14.81
CA ALA A 135 -7.00 -0.53 -14.96
C ALA A 135 -5.86 0.31 -15.60
N ASP A 136 -4.63 -0.20 -15.62
CA ASP A 136 -3.51 0.43 -16.31
C ASP A 136 -3.39 0.06 -17.80
N GLY A 137 -4.36 -0.69 -18.34
CA GLY A 137 -4.41 -1.11 -19.73
C GLY A 137 -3.47 -2.26 -20.08
N LEU A 138 -2.84 -2.91 -19.08
CA LEU A 138 -1.93 -4.04 -19.30
C LEU A 138 -2.60 -5.36 -18.92
N THR A 139 -2.22 -6.43 -19.61
CA THR A 139 -2.65 -7.80 -19.30
C THR A 139 -1.86 -8.38 -18.13
N TYR A 140 -2.58 -8.99 -17.17
CA TYR A 140 -2.04 -9.68 -16.00
C TYR A 140 -2.69 -11.06 -15.85
N THR A 141 -1.91 -12.03 -15.36
CA THR A 141 -2.40 -13.36 -15.01
C THR A 141 -2.71 -13.44 -13.51
N PRO A 142 -3.92 -13.82 -13.09
CA PRO A 142 -4.28 -14.00 -11.69
C PRO A 142 -3.84 -15.35 -11.12
N TYR A 143 -3.43 -15.31 -9.85
CA TYR A 143 -3.12 -16.47 -9.00
C TYR A 143 -3.90 -16.32 -7.69
N TYR A 144 -4.77 -17.28 -7.42
CA TYR A 144 -5.77 -17.20 -6.36
C TYR A 144 -5.31 -17.91 -5.09
N PHE A 145 -5.59 -17.26 -3.96
CA PHE A 145 -5.43 -17.81 -2.63
C PHE A 145 -6.71 -17.60 -1.83
N GLU A 146 -7.19 -18.65 -1.17
CA GLU A 146 -8.39 -18.63 -0.35
C GLU A 146 -8.05 -18.97 1.09
N TYR A 147 -8.75 -18.34 2.03
CA TYR A 147 -8.66 -18.64 3.45
C TYR A 147 -9.73 -19.69 3.82
N ASP A 148 -9.32 -20.85 4.34
CA ASP A 148 -10.23 -21.99 4.61
C ASP A 148 -10.50 -22.23 6.11
N CYS A 149 -9.81 -21.53 7.00
CA CYS A 149 -10.03 -21.61 8.43
C CYS A 149 -11.22 -20.73 8.86
N PRO A 150 -11.89 -21.06 9.99
CA PRO A 150 -12.89 -20.18 10.59
C PRO A 150 -12.32 -18.80 10.92
N ILE A 151 -13.11 -17.75 10.69
CA ILE A 151 -12.81 -16.39 11.10
C ILE A 151 -13.76 -16.03 12.24
N ASP A 152 -13.21 -15.85 13.44
CA ASP A 152 -13.97 -15.44 14.62
C ASP A 152 -13.59 -14.00 14.99
N PRO A 153 -14.49 -13.01 14.77
CA PRO A 153 -14.17 -11.62 15.06
C PRO A 153 -14.04 -11.29 16.55
N SER A 154 -14.46 -12.20 17.44
CA SER A 154 -14.23 -12.06 18.88
C SER A 154 -12.81 -12.44 19.30
N VAL A 155 -12.07 -13.16 18.44
CA VAL A 155 -10.70 -13.62 18.71
C VAL A 155 -9.70 -12.66 18.06
N VAL A 156 -9.25 -11.69 18.86
CA VAL A 156 -8.32 -10.63 18.45
C VAL A 156 -6.94 -10.79 19.08
N SER A 157 -5.92 -10.30 18.38
CA SER A 157 -4.56 -10.15 18.91
C SER A 157 -4.15 -8.68 18.92
N THR A 158 -3.48 -8.25 19.98
CA THR A 158 -2.90 -6.91 20.08
C THR A 158 -1.69 -6.81 19.18
N GLN A 159 -1.74 -5.89 18.22
CA GLN A 159 -0.67 -5.70 17.25
C GLN A 159 0.46 -4.82 17.81
N PRO A 160 1.63 -4.75 17.14
CA PRO A 160 2.74 -3.89 17.55
C PRO A 160 2.40 -2.39 17.70
N ASP A 161 1.34 -1.92 17.04
CA ASP A 161 0.81 -0.56 17.17
C ASP A 161 -0.16 -0.38 18.37
N GLY A 162 -0.43 -1.45 19.13
CA GLY A 162 -1.26 -1.46 20.33
C GLY A 162 -2.74 -1.74 20.08
N GLU A 163 -3.18 -1.88 18.83
CA GLU A 163 -4.59 -2.04 18.50
C GLU A 163 -4.98 -3.53 18.37
N PRO A 164 -6.11 -3.96 18.95
CA PRO A 164 -6.62 -5.33 18.81
C PRO A 164 -7.19 -5.55 17.41
N ARG A 165 -6.80 -6.65 16.76
CA ARG A 165 -7.29 -7.01 15.42
C ARG A 165 -7.44 -8.51 15.25
N VAL A 166 -8.41 -8.91 14.43
CA VAL A 166 -8.53 -10.29 13.96
C VAL A 166 -7.36 -10.58 13.03
N TRP A 167 -6.63 -11.65 13.30
CA TRP A 167 -5.44 -12.02 12.54
C TRP A 167 -5.75 -13.17 11.60
N LEU A 168 -5.46 -13.00 10.31
CA LEU A 168 -5.68 -14.03 9.28
C LEU A 168 -4.43 -14.89 9.06
N GLU A 169 -3.70 -15.20 10.14
CA GLU A 169 -2.50 -16.02 10.12
C GLU A 169 -1.38 -15.50 9.18
N HIS A 170 -0.30 -16.26 9.06
CA HIS A 170 0.82 -15.91 8.19
C HIS A 170 0.60 -16.31 6.72
N PHE A 171 1.01 -15.43 5.81
CA PHE A 171 1.01 -15.67 4.38
C PHE A 171 2.43 -15.55 3.85
N HIS A 172 3.04 -16.69 3.48
CA HIS A 172 4.39 -16.73 2.93
C HIS A 172 4.51 -17.67 1.71
N VAL A 173 4.61 -17.10 0.51
CA VAL A 173 4.66 -17.86 -0.75
C VAL A 173 5.75 -17.33 -1.68
N ARG A 174 6.19 -18.17 -2.61
CA ARG A 174 7.10 -17.78 -3.67
C ARG A 174 6.55 -18.18 -5.03
N PHE A 175 6.42 -17.18 -5.91
CA PHE A 175 6.21 -17.37 -7.33
C PHE A 175 7.55 -17.53 -8.03
N SER A 176 7.63 -18.45 -9.00
CA SER A 176 8.74 -18.53 -9.96
C SER A 176 8.19 -18.64 -11.37
N PHE A 177 8.63 -17.77 -12.27
CA PHE A 177 8.12 -17.68 -13.64
C PHE A 177 9.16 -17.13 -14.59
N THR A 178 8.87 -17.21 -15.89
CA THR A 178 9.70 -16.61 -16.94
C THR A 178 8.87 -15.59 -17.71
N GLN A 179 9.37 -14.36 -17.80
CA GLN A 179 8.77 -13.33 -18.65
C GLN A 179 9.14 -13.54 -20.12
N PRO A 180 8.28 -13.18 -21.08
CA PRO A 180 8.65 -13.13 -22.49
C PRO A 180 9.74 -12.07 -22.72
N GLY A 181 10.49 -12.19 -23.81
CA GLY A 181 11.65 -11.31 -24.09
C GLY A 181 11.32 -9.81 -24.06
N ASN A 182 10.15 -9.42 -24.55
CA ASN A 182 9.68 -8.02 -24.52
C ASN A 182 9.28 -7.51 -23.13
N ARG A 183 9.21 -8.39 -22.11
CA ARG A 183 8.93 -8.06 -20.70
C ARG A 183 9.98 -8.60 -19.74
N CYS A 184 11.16 -8.96 -20.25
CA CYS A 184 12.21 -9.62 -19.47
C CYS A 184 12.61 -8.85 -18.20
N GLY A 185 12.62 -7.51 -18.28
CA GLY A 185 12.93 -6.61 -17.18
C GLY A 185 11.72 -6.13 -16.36
N ASN A 186 10.54 -6.72 -16.54
CA ASN A 186 9.30 -6.22 -15.94
C ASN A 186 8.63 -7.27 -15.04
N VAL A 187 8.47 -6.94 -13.76
CA VAL A 187 7.71 -7.70 -12.77
C VAL A 187 6.74 -6.76 -12.05
N THR A 188 5.85 -6.17 -12.84
CA THR A 188 4.71 -5.43 -12.29
C THR A 188 3.62 -6.41 -11.89
N TYR A 189 2.99 -6.15 -10.76
CA TYR A 189 1.90 -6.99 -10.27
C TYR A 189 0.86 -6.15 -9.53
N TRP A 190 -0.36 -6.66 -9.47
CA TRP A 190 -1.38 -6.17 -8.54
C TRP A 190 -1.60 -7.18 -7.43
N THR A 191 -1.76 -6.69 -6.22
CA THR A 191 -2.28 -7.47 -5.09
C THR A 191 -3.70 -7.02 -4.86
N GLN A 192 -4.64 -7.94 -5.08
CA GLN A 192 -6.04 -7.77 -4.74
C GLN A 192 -6.34 -8.58 -3.48
N ARG A 193 -7.13 -8.02 -2.57
CA ARG A 193 -7.65 -8.70 -1.39
C ARG A 193 -9.15 -8.50 -1.37
N SER A 194 -9.91 -9.55 -1.12
CA SER A 194 -11.36 -9.47 -0.96
C SER A 194 -11.80 -10.24 0.27
N ILE A 195 -12.89 -9.82 0.89
CA ILE A 195 -13.52 -10.50 2.02
C ILE A 195 -14.98 -10.11 2.09
N ASP A 196 -15.81 -11.05 2.53
CA ASP A 196 -17.22 -10.78 2.79
C ASP A 196 -17.41 -10.48 4.27
N ILE A 197 -18.07 -9.36 4.56
CA ILE A 197 -18.38 -8.92 5.92
C ILE A 197 -19.84 -8.49 5.95
N ASP A 198 -20.62 -9.12 6.83
CA ASP A 198 -21.93 -8.59 7.26
C ASP A 198 -21.72 -7.82 8.56
N ILE A 199 -21.71 -6.49 8.43
CA ILE A 199 -21.61 -5.58 9.56
C ILE A 199 -23.00 -5.49 10.17
N ASN A 200 -23.13 -5.70 11.49
CA ASN A 200 -24.42 -5.65 12.20
C ASN A 200 -25.00 -4.23 12.36
N ASP A 201 -24.77 -3.35 11.38
CA ASP A 201 -25.28 -1.99 11.31
C ASP A 201 -26.55 -1.88 10.44
N GLY A 202 -27.02 -3.01 9.88
CA GLY A 202 -28.20 -3.08 9.03
C GLY A 202 -27.94 -2.78 7.55
N THR A 203 -26.67 -2.65 7.13
CA THR A 203 -26.30 -2.52 5.71
C THR A 203 -26.29 -3.85 4.96
N GLY A 204 -26.30 -4.98 5.68
CA GLY A 204 -26.27 -6.32 5.12
C GLY A 204 -24.88 -6.75 4.62
N PRO A 205 -24.76 -7.98 4.09
CA PRO A 205 -23.48 -8.52 3.63
C PRO A 205 -22.85 -7.68 2.53
N GLN A 206 -21.54 -7.42 2.64
CA GLN A 206 -20.75 -6.68 1.65
C GLN A 206 -19.47 -7.41 1.30
N THR A 207 -19.10 -7.44 0.02
CA THR A 207 -17.76 -7.83 -0.42
C THR A 207 -16.85 -6.60 -0.46
N LEU A 208 -15.85 -6.57 0.42
CA LEU A 208 -14.87 -5.48 0.50
C LEU A 208 -13.61 -5.85 -0.28
N THR A 209 -13.29 -5.08 -1.31
CA THR A 209 -12.14 -5.34 -2.18
C THR A 209 -11.11 -4.22 -2.13
N PHE A 210 -9.86 -4.55 -1.83
CA PHE A 210 -8.70 -3.67 -1.94
C PHE A 210 -7.79 -4.12 -3.07
N GLU A 211 -7.25 -3.17 -3.84
CA GLU A 211 -6.25 -3.47 -4.85
C GLU A 211 -5.08 -2.47 -4.85
N ARG A 212 -3.87 -2.98 -5.07
CA ARG A 212 -2.67 -2.15 -5.22
C ARG A 212 -1.71 -2.72 -6.25
N ARG A 213 -1.28 -1.86 -7.18
CA ARG A 213 -0.16 -2.16 -8.10
C ARG A 213 1.19 -1.87 -7.47
N ASN A 214 2.17 -2.74 -7.73
CA ASN A 214 3.57 -2.51 -7.40
C ASN A 214 4.49 -3.21 -8.42
N GLY A 215 5.81 -3.06 -8.25
CA GLY A 215 6.83 -3.66 -9.09
C GLY A 215 7.57 -2.64 -9.96
N THR A 216 8.05 -3.08 -11.12
CA THR A 216 8.96 -2.29 -11.97
C THR A 216 8.31 -1.05 -12.61
N LEU A 217 7.00 -1.04 -12.80
CA LEU A 217 6.24 0.15 -13.24
C LEU A 217 5.74 1.01 -12.08
N GLY A 218 6.15 0.69 -10.84
CA GLY A 218 5.75 1.41 -9.63
C GLY A 218 4.26 1.34 -9.33
N THR A 219 3.84 2.17 -8.37
CA THR A 219 2.44 2.28 -7.96
C THR A 219 1.59 2.89 -9.06
N TYR A 220 0.35 2.41 -9.20
CA TYR A 220 -0.64 3.00 -10.09
C TYR A 220 -1.39 4.13 -9.36
N ALA A 221 -1.56 5.28 -10.01
CA ALA A 221 -2.19 6.47 -9.43
C ALA A 221 -3.64 6.73 -9.91
N GLY A 222 -4.19 5.90 -10.81
CA GLY A 222 -5.58 6.01 -11.22
C GLY A 222 -6.53 5.61 -10.09
N GLY A 223 -7.65 6.34 -9.98
CA GLY A 223 -8.50 6.42 -8.80
C GLY A 223 -9.01 5.08 -8.26
N SER A 224 -8.39 4.64 -7.16
CA SER A 224 -8.98 4.02 -5.96
C SER A 224 -7.96 3.06 -5.35
N MET A 225 -7.10 3.57 -4.47
CA MET A 225 -6.34 2.74 -3.52
C MET A 225 -7.21 2.42 -2.29
N ARG A 226 -8.52 2.20 -2.48
CA ARG A 226 -9.49 2.08 -1.38
C ARG A 226 -10.11 0.69 -1.38
N MET A 227 -10.45 0.19 -0.19
CA MET A 227 -11.48 -0.83 -0.11
C MET A 227 -12.78 -0.23 -0.60
N GLN A 228 -13.37 -0.87 -1.60
CA GLN A 228 -14.70 -0.55 -2.09
C GLN A 228 -15.60 -1.72 -1.75
N SER A 229 -16.78 -1.43 -1.21
CA SER A 229 -17.89 -2.37 -1.28
C SER A 229 -18.23 -2.55 -2.74
N VAL A 230 -18.17 -3.80 -3.20
CA VAL A 230 -18.62 -4.17 -4.53
C VAL A 230 -20.01 -4.77 -4.34
N ASP A 231 -21.02 -4.18 -4.97
CA ASP A 231 -22.35 -4.77 -5.01
C ASP A 231 -22.29 -6.07 -5.83
N GLU A 232 -23.05 -7.10 -5.46
CA GLU A 232 -22.99 -8.42 -6.10
C GLU A 232 -23.26 -8.35 -7.62
N THR A 233 -23.93 -7.28 -8.07
CA THR A 233 -24.20 -6.97 -9.48
C THR A 233 -22.98 -6.50 -10.30
N ASP A 234 -21.86 -6.15 -9.65
CA ASP A 234 -20.63 -5.69 -10.30
C ASP A 234 -19.54 -6.78 -10.39
N LEU A 235 -19.82 -7.99 -9.92
CA LEU A 235 -18.97 -9.15 -10.18
C LEU A 235 -19.11 -9.59 -11.64
N PRO A 236 -18.02 -9.90 -12.37
CA PRO A 236 -18.14 -10.45 -13.71
C PRO A 236 -18.94 -11.75 -13.64
N GLU A 237 -20.13 -11.72 -14.24
CA GLU A 237 -21.03 -12.86 -14.39
C GLU A 237 -20.23 -14.04 -14.94
N PHE A 238 -20.07 -15.09 -14.13
CA PHE A 238 -19.40 -16.31 -14.54
C PHE A 238 -20.37 -17.04 -15.49
N THR A 239 -20.30 -16.69 -16.78
CA THR A 239 -21.11 -17.38 -17.79
C THR A 239 -20.55 -18.79 -17.94
N GLU A 240 -21.19 -19.75 -17.26
CA GLU A 240 -20.94 -21.16 -17.46
C GLU A 240 -21.34 -21.51 -18.90
N HIS A 241 -20.34 -21.63 -19.78
CA HIS A 241 -20.54 -22.17 -21.12
C HIS A 241 -20.81 -23.67 -20.96
N THR A 242 -22.09 -24.03 -20.84
CA THR A 242 -22.54 -25.41 -20.99
C THR A 242 -22.21 -25.82 -22.42
N ALA A 243 -21.25 -26.73 -22.56
CA ALA A 243 -20.97 -27.38 -23.82
C ALA A 243 -22.09 -28.40 -24.08
N ASP A 244 -23.07 -28.01 -24.90
CA ASP A 244 -23.95 -28.98 -25.53
C ASP A 244 -23.21 -29.71 -26.66
N SER A 245 -23.60 -30.98 -26.82
CA SER A 245 -22.90 -32.10 -27.47
C SER A 245 -22.63 -31.96 -28.97
#